data_AF-A0A101KTW0-F1
#
_entry.id   AF-A0A101KTW0-F1
#
_cell.length_a   1.000
_cell.length_b   1.000
_cell.length_c   1.000
_cell.angle_alpha   90.00
_cell.angle_beta   90.00
_cell.angle_gamma   90.00
#
_symmetry.space_group_name_H-M   'P 1'
#
loop_
_entity.id
_entity.type
_entity.pdbx_description
1 polymer ?
#
loop_
_entity_poly.entity_id
_entity_poly.type
_entity_poly.pdbx_seq_one_letter_code
_entity_poly.pdbx_strand_id
1 'polypeptide(L)'
;MHLRLYFVAMIAAVTSGCAADYLNNYDTTTLASGDANQTNSLLQTVDPFNPNSNNTHIEGDGQRMATVVQRYHGVSPPAPALGRVPNSSVDLDCAGGKGNNPVVQGPVAVGPSDPNGLDRNHNGIGCEN
;
A
#
# COMPACT_ATOMS: atom_id res chain seq x y z
N MET A 1 -70.06 20.67 43.20
CA MET A 1 -68.64 20.81 42.80
C MET A 1 -67.87 19.49 42.86
N HIS A 2 -68.14 18.59 43.82
CA HIS A 2 -67.45 17.30 43.95
C HIS A 2 -67.65 16.31 42.80
N LEU A 3 -68.83 16.27 42.15
CA LEU A 3 -69.09 15.36 41.02
C LEU A 3 -68.13 15.59 39.83
N ARG A 4 -67.76 16.85 39.55
CA ARG A 4 -66.78 17.18 38.51
C ARG A 4 -65.36 16.74 38.89
N LEU A 5 -65.00 16.85 40.17
CA LEU A 5 -63.72 16.37 40.69
C LEU A 5 -63.60 14.84 40.56
N TYR A 6 -64.66 14.10 40.85
CA TYR A 6 -64.68 12.64 40.66
C TYR A 6 -64.54 12.24 39.19
N PHE A 7 -65.19 12.96 38.27
CA PHE A 7 -65.03 12.73 36.83
C PHE A 7 -63.61 12.97 36.35
N VAL A 8 -62.96 14.05 36.79
CA VAL A 8 -61.56 14.35 36.42
C VAL A 8 -60.61 13.30 36.98
N ALA A 9 -60.81 12.86 38.23
CA ALA A 9 -59.99 11.82 38.85
C ALA A 9 -60.10 10.47 38.12
N MET A 10 -61.32 10.09 37.70
CA MET A 10 -61.54 8.87 36.93
C MET A 10 -60.87 8.92 35.55
N ILE A 11 -60.92 10.07 34.86
CA ILE A 11 -60.26 10.23 33.55
C ILE A 11 -58.74 10.11 33.70
N ALA A 12 -58.14 10.75 34.70
CA ALA A 12 -56.70 10.67 34.94
C ALA A 12 -56.21 9.25 35.30
N ALA A 13 -57.03 8.49 36.05
CA ALA A 13 -56.73 7.10 36.38
C ALA A 13 -56.78 6.18 35.16
N VAL A 14 -57.72 6.42 34.23
CA VAL A 14 -57.85 5.61 33.00
C VAL A 14 -56.76 5.94 31.98
N THR A 15 -56.41 7.21 31.79
CA THR A 15 -55.41 7.62 30.77
C THR A 15 -53.97 7.30 31.18
N SER A 16 -53.66 7.20 32.47
CA SER A 16 -52.34 6.78 32.96
C SER A 16 -52.03 5.30 32.70
N GLY A 17 -53.05 4.43 32.62
CA GLY A 17 -52.88 3.02 32.29
C GLY A 17 -52.62 2.75 30.80
N CYS A 18 -53.17 3.56 29.89
CA CYS A 18 -52.97 3.40 28.44
C CYS A 18 -51.56 3.76 27.96
N ALA A 19 -50.76 4.46 28.77
CA ALA A 19 -49.37 4.75 28.47
C ALA A 19 -48.42 3.59 28.83
N ALA A 20 -48.88 2.57 29.57
CA ALA A 20 -48.03 1.48 30.06
C ALA A 20 -47.51 0.58 28.93
N ASP A 21 -48.32 0.29 27.91
CA ASP A 21 -47.90 -0.54 26.78
C ASP A 21 -46.90 0.20 25.85
N TYR A 22 -47.00 1.53 25.78
CA TYR A 22 -46.01 2.37 25.09
C TYR A 22 -44.70 2.47 25.88
N LEU A 23 -44.78 2.43 27.22
CA LEU A 23 -43.62 2.46 28.09
C LEU A 23 -42.93 1.09 28.18
N ASN A 24 -43.63 -0.02 27.90
CA ASN A 24 -43.08 -1.37 27.99
C ASN A 24 -42.29 -1.81 26.74
N ASN A 25 -42.21 -0.97 25.71
CA ASN A 25 -41.43 -1.25 24.50
C ASN A 25 -39.94 -0.83 24.61
N TYR A 26 -39.41 -0.71 25.84
CA TYR A 26 -38.00 -0.34 26.10
C TYR A 26 -36.99 -1.34 25.51
N ASP A 27 -37.37 -2.61 25.34
CA ASP A 27 -36.46 -3.65 24.83
C ASP A 27 -36.28 -3.60 23.30
N THR A 28 -37.17 -2.94 22.55
CA THR A 28 -37.04 -2.85 21.08
C THR A 28 -36.34 -1.58 20.60
N THR A 29 -36.40 -0.50 21.40
CA THR A 29 -35.68 0.74 21.13
C THR A 29 -34.45 0.82 22.02
N THR A 30 -33.35 0.24 21.56
CA THR A 30 -32.03 0.49 22.17
C THR A 30 -31.83 2.00 22.32
N LEU A 31 -31.49 2.46 23.53
CA LEU A 31 -31.23 3.88 23.85
C LEU A 31 -30.11 4.51 22.97
N ALA A 32 -29.38 3.68 22.22
CA ALA A 32 -28.37 4.05 21.23
C ALA A 32 -28.87 3.99 19.75
N SER A 33 -30.16 3.81 19.47
CA SER A 33 -30.69 3.79 18.09
C SER A 33 -30.73 5.19 17.44
N GLY A 34 -30.17 6.19 18.11
CA GLY A 34 -30.37 7.61 17.82
C GLY A 34 -29.39 8.22 16.84
N ASP A 35 -28.37 7.51 16.36
CA ASP A 35 -27.42 8.12 15.42
C ASP A 35 -27.25 7.31 14.14
N ALA A 36 -28.38 7.06 13.47
CA ALA A 36 -28.38 6.51 12.13
C ALA A 36 -27.53 7.36 11.17
N ASN A 37 -27.46 8.68 11.37
CA ASN A 37 -26.67 9.57 10.54
C ASN A 37 -25.15 9.41 10.79
N GLN A 38 -24.70 9.33 12.04
CA GLN A 38 -23.31 9.03 12.38
C GLN A 38 -22.91 7.59 12.02
N THR A 39 -23.82 6.64 12.16
CA THR A 39 -23.56 5.25 11.75
C THR A 39 -23.46 5.15 10.23
N ASN A 40 -24.29 5.91 9.51
CA ASN A 40 -24.26 5.97 8.05
C ASN A 40 -23.02 6.69 7.52
N SER A 41 -22.45 7.67 8.23
CA SER A 41 -21.18 8.29 7.83
C SER A 41 -20.01 7.32 7.91
N LEU A 42 -19.99 6.44 8.91
CA LEU A 42 -19.02 5.34 9.01
C LEU A 42 -19.21 4.29 7.90
N LEU A 43 -20.46 3.93 7.57
CA LEU A 43 -20.75 2.94 6.52
C LEU A 43 -20.45 3.44 5.10
N GLN A 44 -20.61 4.75 4.85
CA GLN A 44 -20.43 5.38 3.54
C GLN A 44 -19.07 6.06 3.36
N THR A 45 -18.10 5.79 4.25
CA THR A 45 -16.75 6.32 4.10
C THR A 45 -16.08 5.70 2.87
N VAL A 46 -15.70 6.54 1.90
CA VAL A 46 -15.19 6.13 0.57
C VAL A 46 -13.86 5.36 0.66
N ASP A 47 -12.98 5.75 1.58
CA ASP A 47 -11.73 5.04 1.86
C ASP A 47 -11.52 4.98 3.38
N PRO A 48 -11.89 3.88 4.04
CA PRO A 48 -11.75 3.73 5.49
C PRO A 48 -10.30 3.41 5.91
N PHE A 49 -9.36 3.30 4.97
CA PHE A 49 -8.01 2.88 5.27
C PHE A 49 -7.07 4.04 5.59
N ASN A 50 -5.96 3.71 6.25
CA ASN A 50 -4.85 4.64 6.47
C ASN A 50 -4.35 5.15 5.10
N PRO A 51 -4.11 6.47 4.91
CA PRO A 51 -3.58 7.01 3.64
C PRO A 51 -2.33 6.29 3.11
N ASN A 52 -1.47 5.77 4.01
CA ASN A 52 -0.29 4.98 3.62
C ASN A 52 -0.65 3.61 3.02
N SER A 53 -1.89 3.14 3.15
CA SER A 53 -2.36 1.89 2.54
C SER A 53 -2.43 1.97 1.02
N ASN A 54 -2.52 3.17 0.45
CA ASN A 54 -2.47 3.39 -1.00
C ASN A 54 -1.02 3.47 -1.52
N ASN A 55 -0.01 3.34 -0.64
CA ASN A 55 1.38 3.36 -1.03
C ASN A 55 1.77 2.03 -1.70
N THR A 56 1.80 2.02 -3.02
CA THR A 56 2.30 0.90 -3.84
C THR A 56 3.80 0.99 -4.10
N HIS A 57 4.50 1.96 -3.49
CA HIS A 57 5.93 2.13 -3.63
C HIS A 57 6.67 1.08 -2.79
N ILE A 58 7.45 0.24 -3.46
CA ILE A 58 8.39 -0.68 -2.82
C ILE A 58 9.68 0.11 -2.57
N GLU A 59 10.03 0.40 -1.32
CA GLU A 59 11.23 1.16 -0.93
C GLU A 59 12.58 0.44 -1.23
N GLY A 60 12.53 -0.63 -2.02
CA GLY A 60 13.68 -1.46 -2.37
C GLY A 60 13.96 -1.45 -3.86
N ASP A 61 15.22 -1.19 -4.22
CA ASP A 61 15.72 -1.42 -5.57
C ASP A 61 15.81 -2.94 -5.85
N GLY A 62 15.15 -3.39 -6.92
CA GLY A 62 15.21 -4.78 -7.37
C GLY A 62 16.64 -5.26 -7.65
N GLN A 63 17.54 -4.37 -8.07
CA GLN A 63 18.95 -4.67 -8.29
C GLN A 63 19.67 -5.00 -6.97
N ARG A 64 19.30 -4.32 -5.88
CA ARG A 64 19.86 -4.61 -4.55
C ARG A 64 19.45 -6.01 -4.09
N MET A 65 18.21 -6.41 -4.35
CA MET A 65 17.73 -7.75 -4.02
C MET A 65 18.36 -8.82 -4.90
N ALA A 66 18.50 -8.57 -6.21
CA ALA A 66 19.20 -9.45 -7.13
C ALA A 66 20.66 -9.69 -6.72
N THR A 67 21.35 -8.65 -6.25
CA THR A 67 22.73 -8.75 -5.76
C THR A 67 22.84 -9.67 -4.53
N VAL A 68 21.87 -9.62 -3.60
CA VAL A 68 21.84 -10.52 -2.44
C VAL A 68 21.62 -11.97 -2.87
N VAL A 69 20.70 -12.21 -3.82
CA VAL A 69 20.43 -13.54 -4.38
C VAL A 69 21.66 -14.11 -5.09
N GLN A 70 22.36 -13.30 -5.88
CA GLN A 70 23.61 -13.70 -6.54
C GLN A 70 24.69 -14.11 -5.54
N ARG A 71 24.87 -13.33 -4.46
CA ARG A 71 25.79 -13.69 -3.35
C ARG A 71 25.42 -15.03 -2.72
N TYR A 72 24.13 -15.29 -2.50
CA TYR A 72 23.67 -16.57 -1.94
C TYR A 72 23.96 -17.75 -2.86
N HIS A 73 23.83 -17.56 -4.18
CA HIS A 73 24.22 -18.56 -5.18
C HIS A 73 25.74 -18.73 -5.35
N GLY A 74 26.56 -18.06 -4.53
CA GLY A 74 28.01 -18.12 -4.63
C GLY A 74 28.58 -17.34 -5.83
N VAL A 75 27.74 -16.56 -6.52
CA VAL A 75 28.19 -15.63 -7.54
C VAL A 75 28.72 -14.39 -6.82
N SER A 76 30.04 -14.20 -6.84
CA SER A 76 30.64 -12.97 -6.32
C SER A 76 30.08 -11.77 -7.10
N PRO A 77 29.61 -10.71 -6.41
CA PRO A 77 29.26 -9.47 -7.07
C PRO A 77 30.47 -8.99 -7.88
N PRO A 78 30.27 -8.43 -9.08
CA PRO A 78 31.38 -7.79 -9.78
C PRO A 78 31.97 -6.74 -8.84
N ALA A 79 33.27 -6.86 -8.55
CA ALA A 79 34.00 -5.83 -7.83
C ALA A 79 33.80 -4.48 -8.57
N PRO A 80 33.81 -3.33 -7.88
CA PRO A 80 33.85 -2.04 -8.56
C PRO A 80 35.15 -1.98 -9.36
N ALA A 81 35.08 -2.41 -10.62
CA ALA A 81 36.20 -2.54 -11.50
C ALA A 81 36.42 -1.18 -12.14
N LEU A 82 37.36 -0.42 -11.61
CA LEU A 82 38.17 0.36 -12.53
C LEU A 82 38.97 -0.65 -13.37
N GLY A 83 38.54 -0.89 -14.60
CA GLY A 83 39.50 -1.23 -15.66
C GLY A 83 39.40 -2.55 -16.43
N ARG A 84 38.34 -3.37 -16.31
CA ARG A 84 38.11 -4.43 -17.32
C ARG A 84 36.73 -5.05 -17.24
N VAL A 85 36.10 -5.26 -18.40
CA VAL A 85 34.89 -6.09 -18.51
C VAL A 85 35.23 -7.53 -18.07
N PRO A 86 34.49 -8.13 -17.11
CA PRO A 86 34.68 -9.52 -16.74
C PRO A 86 34.48 -10.42 -17.97
N ASN A 87 35.34 -11.42 -18.18
CA ASN A 87 35.07 -12.45 -19.18
C ASN A 87 33.91 -13.31 -18.65
N SER A 88 32.70 -12.94 -19.05
CA SER A 88 31.44 -13.49 -18.57
C SER A 88 30.72 -14.14 -19.76
N SER A 89 30.09 -15.30 -19.53
CA SER A 89 29.17 -15.91 -20.50
C SER A 89 27.79 -15.26 -20.49
N VAL A 90 27.61 -14.22 -19.67
CA VAL A 90 26.38 -13.44 -19.55
C VAL A 90 26.57 -12.13 -20.27
N ASP A 91 25.60 -11.77 -21.10
CA ASP A 91 25.53 -10.48 -21.80
C ASP A 91 25.43 -9.34 -20.78
N LEU A 92 26.25 -8.29 -20.95
CA LEU A 92 26.43 -7.21 -19.98
C LEU A 92 25.96 -5.89 -20.58
N ASP A 93 25.27 -5.07 -19.77
CA ASP A 93 24.80 -3.74 -20.18
C ASP A 93 25.54 -2.61 -19.45
N CYS A 94 25.57 -1.42 -20.04
CA CYS A 94 25.99 -0.21 -19.33
C CYS A 94 24.89 0.29 -18.37
N ALA A 95 25.30 1.03 -17.34
CA ALA A 95 24.36 1.65 -16.40
C ALA A 95 23.40 2.61 -17.11
N GLY A 96 22.09 2.43 -16.89
CA GLY A 96 21.04 3.20 -17.56
C GLY A 96 20.52 2.59 -18.87
N GLY A 97 20.98 1.38 -19.25
CA GLY A 97 20.44 0.62 -20.37
C GLY A 97 18.98 0.18 -20.18
N LYS A 98 18.31 -0.18 -21.29
CA LYS A 98 16.91 -0.65 -21.30
C LYS A 98 16.75 -2.16 -21.07
N GLY A 99 17.82 -2.88 -20.72
CA GLY A 99 17.81 -4.32 -20.50
C GLY A 99 17.62 -4.74 -19.05
N ASN A 100 17.39 -6.04 -18.86
CA ASN A 100 17.40 -6.72 -17.55
C ASN A 100 18.72 -7.45 -17.29
N ASN A 101 19.73 -7.18 -18.10
CA ASN A 101 21.04 -7.81 -18.02
C ASN A 101 21.86 -7.20 -16.87
N PRO A 102 22.88 -7.92 -16.36
CA PRO A 102 23.80 -7.39 -15.38
C PRO A 102 24.49 -6.13 -15.89
N VAL A 103 24.49 -5.10 -15.05
CA VAL A 103 24.99 -3.76 -15.41
C VAL A 103 26.44 -3.58 -14.97
N VAL A 104 27.26 -3.02 -15.86
CA VAL A 104 28.63 -2.57 -15.59
C VAL A 104 28.63 -1.06 -15.34
N GLN A 105 29.27 -0.61 -14.26
CA GLN A 105 29.48 0.81 -13.97
C GLN A 105 30.75 1.29 -14.69
N GLY A 106 30.62 2.28 -15.58
CA GLY A 106 31.69 2.76 -16.47
C GLY A 106 32.61 3.83 -15.85
N PRO A 107 33.67 4.24 -16.58
CA PRO A 107 34.16 3.71 -17.87
C PRO A 107 34.97 2.41 -17.72
N VAL A 108 34.82 1.47 -18.67
CA VAL A 108 35.49 0.16 -18.66
C VAL A 108 36.26 -0.14 -19.93
N ALA A 109 37.44 -0.74 -19.82
CA ALA A 109 38.22 -1.17 -20.99
C ALA A 109 37.58 -2.40 -21.64
N VAL A 110 37.34 -2.32 -22.95
CA VAL A 110 36.71 -3.36 -23.75
C VAL A 110 37.73 -3.96 -24.72
N GLY A 111 37.63 -5.27 -24.96
CA GLY A 111 38.49 -5.96 -25.92
C GLY A 111 38.04 -5.72 -27.36
N PRO A 112 38.90 -6.00 -28.36
CA PRO A 112 38.61 -5.78 -29.78
C PRO A 112 37.43 -6.63 -30.32
N SER A 113 37.02 -7.67 -29.59
CA SER A 113 35.88 -8.51 -29.94
C SER A 113 34.54 -7.95 -29.46
N ASP A 114 34.57 -6.97 -28.54
CA ASP A 114 33.43 -6.38 -27.82
C ASP A 114 32.12 -7.22 -27.88
N PRO A 115 32.09 -8.41 -27.25
CA PRO A 115 30.99 -9.35 -27.44
C PRO A 115 29.63 -8.83 -26.96
N ASN A 116 29.65 -7.89 -26.01
CA ASN A 116 28.48 -7.29 -25.38
C ASN A 116 28.13 -5.91 -26.00
N GLY A 117 28.88 -5.45 -27.00
CA GLY A 117 28.61 -4.17 -27.70
C GLY A 117 28.67 -2.94 -26.79
N LEU A 118 29.53 -2.94 -25.77
CA LEU A 118 29.63 -1.87 -24.77
C LEU A 118 30.35 -0.63 -25.30
N ASP A 119 31.20 -0.78 -26.32
CA ASP A 119 32.00 0.28 -26.94
C ASP A 119 31.39 0.68 -28.29
N ARG A 120 30.45 1.62 -28.26
CA ARG A 120 29.73 2.06 -29.45
C ARG A 120 30.61 2.82 -30.45
N ASN A 121 31.62 3.54 -29.97
CA ASN A 121 32.48 4.38 -30.82
C ASN A 121 33.81 3.70 -31.21
N HIS A 122 34.04 2.47 -30.75
CA HIS A 122 35.18 1.61 -31.05
C HIS A 122 36.53 2.21 -30.59
N ASN A 123 36.55 2.93 -29.47
CA ASN A 123 37.77 3.55 -28.92
C ASN A 123 38.50 2.66 -27.87
N GLY A 124 37.96 1.48 -27.56
CA GLY A 124 38.45 0.55 -26.55
C GLY A 124 37.90 0.78 -25.14
N ILE A 125 36.98 1.73 -24.97
CA ILE A 125 36.35 2.11 -23.69
C ILE A 125 34.83 2.06 -23.84
N GLY A 126 34.19 1.23 -23.03
CA GLY A 126 32.74 1.06 -22.99
C GLY A 126 32.14 1.76 -21.79
N CYS A 127 30.83 2.05 -21.88
CA CYS A 127 30.08 2.74 -20.82
C CYS A 127 30.66 4.10 -20.42
N GLU A 128 31.33 4.75 -21.37
CA GLU A 128 31.59 6.18 -21.34
C GLU A 128 30.27 6.92 -21.64
N ASN A 129 29.98 7.94 -20.83
CA ASN A 129 28.69 8.63 -20.71
C ASN A 129 27.90 8.84 -22.02
#